data_AF-A0A4U0GAI1-F1
#
_entry.id   AF-A0A4U0GAI1-F1
#
_cell.length_a   1.000
_cell.length_b   1.000
_cell.length_c   1.000
_cell.angle_alpha   90.00
_cell.angle_beta   90.00
_cell.angle_gamma   90.00
#
_symmetry.space_group_name_H-M   'P 1'
#
loop_
_entity.id
_entity.type
_entity.pdbx_description
1 polymer ?
#
loop_
_entity_poly.entity_id
_entity_poly.type
_entity_poly.pdbx_seq_one_letter_code
_entity_poly.pdbx_strand_id
1 'polypeptide(L)' 'MDDMEQIEAIESWDSGGGILLDIVRLRDGTILAISDEAIVLYADEEDLVAGDAVERPMINRPLGGER' A
#
# COMPACT_ATOMS: atom_id res chain seq x y z
N MET A 1 8.52 17.66 15.82
CA MET A 1 7.68 16.45 15.68
C MET A 1 8.59 15.43 15.05
N ASP A 2 8.79 14.31 15.71
CA ASP A 2 9.55 13.21 15.12
C ASP A 2 8.61 12.54 14.12
N ASP A 3 8.70 12.95 12.85
CA ASP A 3 7.89 12.38 11.76
C ASP A 3 8.10 10.85 11.61
N MET A 4 9.08 10.31 12.33
CA MET A 4 9.45 8.90 12.39
C MET A 4 8.52 8.01 13.24
N GLU A 5 7.57 8.56 14.01
CA GLU A 5 6.64 7.77 14.83
C GLU A 5 5.28 7.45 14.17
N GLN A 6 5.11 7.71 12.87
CA GLN A 6 3.81 7.52 12.19
C GLN A 6 3.44 6.06 11.89
N ILE A 7 4.43 5.15 11.89
CA ILE A 7 4.22 3.73 11.58
C ILE A 7 3.80 2.98 12.85
N GLU A 8 2.67 2.28 12.76
CA GLU A 8 2.19 1.37 13.81
C GLU A 8 2.72 -0.05 13.61
N ALA A 9 2.61 -0.58 12.38
CA ALA A 9 3.00 -1.95 12.06
C ALA A 9 3.43 -2.10 10.60
N ILE A 10 4.24 -3.13 10.34
CA ILE A 10 4.67 -3.55 9.00
C ILE A 10 4.49 -5.06 8.91
N GLU A 11 3.86 -5.54 7.84
CA GLU A 11 3.77 -6.98 7.53
C GLU A 11 3.74 -7.22 6.01
N SER A 12 3.97 -8.45 5.59
CA SER A 12 3.70 -8.86 4.20
C SER A 12 2.38 -9.61 4.13
N TRP A 13 1.57 -9.30 3.13
CA TRP A 13 0.23 -9.83 2.93
C TRP A 13 0.06 -10.33 1.49
N ASP A 14 -0.46 -11.55 1.32
CA ASP A 14 -0.92 -12.04 0.03
C ASP A 14 -2.36 -11.54 -0.16
N SER A 15 -2.56 -10.59 -1.08
CA SER A 15 -3.88 -10.00 -1.34
C SER A 15 -4.89 -10.98 -1.95
N GLY A 16 -4.47 -12.23 -2.19
CA GLY A 16 -5.17 -13.17 -3.04
C GLY A 16 -4.81 -12.95 -4.50
N GLY A 17 -4.69 -14.03 -5.25
CA GLY A 17 -4.29 -13.97 -6.67
C GLY A 17 -2.78 -13.97 -6.90
N GLY A 18 -1.96 -14.17 -5.85
CA GLY A 18 -0.51 -14.30 -5.96
C GLY A 18 0.25 -12.97 -6.02
N ILE A 19 -0.42 -11.86 -5.68
CA ILE A 19 0.20 -10.55 -5.53
C ILE A 19 0.62 -10.41 -4.07
N LEU A 20 1.93 -10.30 -3.85
CA LEU A 20 2.49 -10.06 -2.53
C LEU A 20 2.62 -8.56 -2.30
N LEU A 21 2.05 -8.10 -1.18
CA LEU A 21 2.07 -6.70 -0.77
C LEU A 21 2.86 -6.57 0.53
N ASP A 22 3.69 -5.53 0.64
CA ASP A 22 4.13 -5.05 1.94
C ASP A 22 3.11 -4.01 2.44
N ILE A 23 2.56 -4.26 3.62
CA ILE A 23 1.54 -3.46 4.27
C ILE A 23 2.18 -2.65 5.39
N VAL A 24 2.08 -1.32 5.30
CA VAL A 24 2.48 -0.39 6.35
C VAL A 24 1.22 0.23 6.94
N ARG A 25 0.92 -0.11 8.20
CA ARG A 25 -0.18 0.49 8.96
C ARG A 25 0.30 1.75 9.65
N LEU A 26 -0.41 2.85 9.44
CA LEU A 26 -0.13 4.13 10.05
C LEU A 26 -1.02 4.34 11.27
N ARG A 27 -0.54 5.12 12.23
CA ARG A 27 -1.25 5.36 13.50
C ARG A 27 -2.59 6.10 13.35
N ASP A 28 -2.82 6.75 12.21
CA ASP A 28 -4.08 7.40 11.90
C ASP A 28 -5.14 6.43 11.34
N GLY A 29 -4.79 5.15 11.20
CA GLY A 29 -5.65 4.09 10.67
C GLY A 29 -5.52 3.86 9.17
N THR A 30 -4.82 4.75 8.45
CA THR A 30 -4.58 4.58 7.02
C THR A 30 -3.52 3.52 6.75
N ILE A 31 -3.55 2.96 5.54
CA ILE A 31 -2.69 1.85 5.15
C ILE A 31 -1.99 2.17 3.84
N LEU A 32 -0.66 2.00 3.80
CA LEU A 32 0.08 1.97 2.55
C LEU A 32 0.30 0.50 2.15
N ALA A 33 -0.23 0.11 1.00
CA ALA A 33 0.10 -1.17 0.37
C ALA A 33 1.15 -0.94 -0.71
N ILE A 34 2.23 -1.71 -0.67
CA ILE A 34 3.37 -1.60 -1.56
C ILE A 34 3.46 -2.90 -2.34
N SER A 35 3.30 -2.82 -3.67
CA SER A 35 3.57 -3.91 -4.60
C SER A 35 4.82 -3.62 -5.43
N ASP A 36 5.14 -4.53 -6.35
CA ASP A 36 6.18 -4.29 -7.36
C ASP A 36 5.78 -3.26 -8.42
N GLU A 37 4.48 -2.95 -8.54
CA GLU A 37 3.88 -2.04 -9.50
C GLU A 37 3.57 -0.65 -8.94
N ALA A 38 3.14 -0.54 -7.68
CA ALA A 38 2.69 0.73 -7.11
C ALA A 38 2.75 0.77 -5.58
N ILE A 39 2.68 1.99 -5.05
CA ILE A 39 2.36 2.27 -3.64
C ILE A 39 0.96 2.89 -3.62
N VAL A 40 0.02 2.28 -2.91
CA VAL A 40 -1.39 2.69 -2.86
C VAL A 40 -1.78 3.03 -1.43
N LEU A 41 -2.48 4.16 -1.24
CA LEU A 41 -3.00 4.58 0.06
C LEU A 41 -4.48 4.16 0.20
N TYR A 42 -4.76 3.40 1.25
CA TYR A 42 -6.09 2.94 1.66
C TYR A 42 -6.54 3.66 2.93
N ALA A 43 -7.85 3.88 3.05
CA ALA A 43 -8.44 4.54 4.21
C ALA A 43 -8.32 3.69 5.49
N ASP A 44 -8.50 2.38 5.36
CA ASP A 44 -8.45 1.39 6.45
C ASP A 44 -8.36 -0.04 5.88
N GLU A 45 -8.46 -1.05 6.75
CA GLU A 45 -8.38 -2.48 6.38
C GLU A 45 -9.59 -2.95 5.55
N GLU A 46 -10.79 -2.39 5.76
CA GLU A 46 -11.98 -2.75 4.98
C GLU A 46 -11.81 -2.26 3.52
N ASP A 47 -11.28 -1.05 3.37
CA ASP A 47 -10.92 -0.46 2.09
C ASP A 47 -9.85 -1.30 1.36
N LEU A 48 -8.83 -1.78 2.07
CA LEU A 48 -7.80 -2.69 1.54
C LEU A 48 -8.40 -4.00 1.01
N VAL A 49 -9.24 -4.65 1.81
CA VAL A 49 -9.85 -5.95 1.46
C VAL A 49 -10.86 -5.84 0.32
N ALA A 50 -11.50 -4.67 0.13
CA ALA A 50 -12.38 -4.43 -1.01
C ALA A 50 -11.66 -4.51 -2.37
N GLY A 51 -10.33 -4.36 -2.41
CA GLY A 51 -9.48 -4.83 -3.51
C GLY A 51 -9.36 -3.94 -4.75
N ASP A 52 -9.94 -2.73 -4.78
CA ASP A 52 -9.93 -1.86 -5.98
C ASP A 52 -8.91 -0.71 -5.96
N ALA A 53 -7.65 -0.97 -6.26
CA ALA A 53 -6.61 0.06 -6.21
C ALA A 53 -6.86 1.25 -7.17
N VAL A 54 -7.64 1.11 -8.24
CA VAL A 54 -7.69 2.04 -9.39
C VAL A 54 -8.13 3.45 -9.02
N GLU A 55 -9.06 3.58 -8.07
CA GLU A 55 -9.59 4.88 -7.66
C GLU A 55 -8.86 5.52 -6.47
N ARG A 56 -7.78 4.88 -5.99
CA ARG A 56 -7.06 5.32 -4.79
C ARG A 56 -5.85 6.20 -5.11
N PRO A 57 -5.47 7.13 -4.21
CA PRO A 57 -4.20 7.84 -4.33
C PRO A 57 -3.04 6.84 -4.41
N MET A 58 -2.21 6.97 -5.44
CA MET A 58 -1.12 6.02 -5.67
C MET A 58 0.11 6.66 -6.31
N ILE A 59 1.26 6.03 -6.07
CA ILE A 59 2.52 6.27 -6.78
C ILE A 59 2.80 5.03 -7.62
N ASN A 60 2.67 5.16 -8.95
CA ASN A 60 2.98 4.08 -9.87
C ASN A 60 4.49 3.97 -10.09
N ARG A 61 5.00 2.74 -10.08
CA ARG A 61 6.31 2.43 -10.64
C ARG A 61 6.20 2.58 -12.16
N PRO A 62 6.99 3.47 -12.79
CA PRO A 62 7.00 3.55 -14.23
C PRO A 62 7.48 2.21 -14.80
N LEU A 63 6.64 1.58 -15.64
CA LEU A 63 7.09 0.48 -16.49
C LEU A 63 8.18 1.05 -17.39
N GLY A 64 9.38 0.49 -17.30
CA GLY A 64 10.53 1.00 -18.04
C GLY A 64 10.18 1.10 -19.51
N GLY A 65 10.13 2.33 -20.04
CA GLY A 65 10.28 2.54 -21.46
C GLY A 65 11.62 1.94 -21.86
N GLU A 66 11.62 1.15 -22.94
CA GLU A 66 12.81 0.52 -23.51
C GLU A 66 13.99 1.52 -23.46
N ARG A 67 15.00 1.20 -22.65
CA ARG A 67 16.26 1.95 -22.61
C ARG A 67 17.17 1.50 -23.74
#